data_AF-A0A845Z8R7-F1
#
_entry.id   AF-A0A845Z8R7-F1
#
_cell.length_a   1.000
_cell.length_b   1.000
_cell.length_c   1.000
_cell.angle_alpha   90.00
_cell.angle_beta   90.00
_cell.angle_gamma   90.00
#
_symmetry.space_group_name_H-M   'P 1'
#
loop_
_entity.id
_entity.type
_entity.pdbx_description
1 polymer ?
#
loop_
_entity_poly.entity_id
_entity_poly.type
_entity_poly.pdbx_seq_one_letter_code
_entity_poly.pdbx_strand_id
1 'polypeptide(L)'
;ADALLYVDANGGWSLENAVKMCDWLATVGVIYVEQPLAAVSAIADLPNLYSRSPLPIFVDESCFTAKDIPVLAEMVDGINIKLMKSGGLTEAMRMVYVAKAFGLKVMFGCYSDSCLANTAAAQLAPLADYLDLDSHLNLIDDPFIGAAMQKGRLLPNDLPGLGVLLNGGMI
;
A
#
# COMPACT_ATOMS: atom_id res chain seq x y z
N ALA A 1 -0.19 -20.41 13.56
CA ALA A 1 -1.36 -19.79 12.90
C ALA A 1 -1.02 -19.68 11.43
N ASP A 2 -1.97 -19.97 10.56
CA ASP A 2 -1.76 -19.84 9.12
C ASP A 2 -1.58 -18.36 8.76
N ALA A 3 -0.63 -18.06 7.89
CA ALA A 3 -0.33 -16.69 7.45
C ALA A 3 -1.31 -16.27 6.35
N LEU A 4 -1.73 -15.00 6.36
CA LEU A 4 -2.45 -14.41 5.24
C LEU A 4 -1.45 -14.05 4.14
N LEU A 5 -1.83 -14.30 2.89
CA LEU A 5 -0.99 -14.05 1.73
C LEU A 5 -1.61 -12.99 0.82
N TYR A 6 -0.76 -12.07 0.39
CA TYR A 6 -1.05 -10.98 -0.54
C TYR A 6 0.00 -11.03 -1.65
N VAL A 7 -0.36 -10.63 -2.86
CA VAL A 7 0.57 -10.63 -3.99
C VAL A 7 0.62 -9.25 -4.62
N ASP A 8 1.83 -8.69 -4.73
CA ASP A 8 2.10 -7.52 -5.55
C ASP A 8 2.83 -7.96 -6.84
N ALA A 9 2.32 -7.52 -7.99
CA ALA A 9 2.90 -7.82 -9.29
C ALA A 9 3.71 -6.65 -9.88
N ASN A 10 3.70 -5.47 -9.26
CA ASN A 10 4.42 -4.26 -9.68
C ASN A 10 4.26 -3.93 -11.18
N GLY A 11 3.06 -4.13 -11.70
CA GLY A 11 2.68 -3.91 -13.09
C GLY A 11 3.28 -4.89 -14.10
N GLY A 12 3.82 -6.01 -13.63
CA GLY A 12 4.58 -6.96 -14.45
C GLY A 12 3.76 -7.90 -15.33
N TRP A 13 2.43 -7.94 -15.19
CA TRP A 13 1.60 -8.88 -15.95
C TRP A 13 0.89 -8.21 -17.14
N SER A 14 0.74 -8.98 -18.23
CA SER A 14 -0.26 -8.69 -19.26
C SER A 14 -1.66 -9.00 -18.76
N LEU A 15 -2.71 -8.46 -19.39
CA LEU A 15 -4.10 -8.76 -19.04
C LEU A 15 -4.39 -10.28 -19.04
N GLU A 16 -3.89 -11.01 -20.03
CA GLU A 16 -4.09 -12.47 -20.12
C GLU A 16 -3.46 -13.20 -18.94
N ASN A 17 -2.22 -12.85 -18.59
CA ASN A 17 -1.52 -13.47 -17.48
C ASN A 17 -2.13 -13.06 -16.14
N ALA A 18 -2.53 -11.79 -15.99
CA ALA A 18 -3.15 -11.29 -14.77
C ALA A 18 -4.42 -12.07 -14.44
N VAL A 19 -5.28 -12.34 -15.43
CA VAL A 19 -6.50 -13.12 -15.20
C VAL A 19 -6.18 -14.56 -14.79
N LYS A 20 -5.29 -15.24 -15.53
CA LYS A 20 -4.87 -16.61 -15.20
C LYS A 20 -4.26 -16.70 -13.80
N MET A 21 -3.46 -15.70 -13.43
CA MET A 21 -2.84 -15.63 -12.11
C MET A 21 -3.87 -15.37 -11.02
N CYS A 22 -4.82 -14.44 -11.20
CA CYS A 22 -5.87 -14.19 -10.22
C CYS A 22 -6.72 -15.45 -9.98
N ASP A 23 -7.08 -16.19 -11.03
CA ASP A 23 -7.80 -17.48 -10.92
C ASP A 23 -7.02 -18.49 -10.07
N TRP A 24 -5.73 -18.67 -10.35
CA TRP A 24 -4.89 -19.61 -9.61
C TRP A 24 -4.64 -19.16 -8.17
N LEU A 25 -4.31 -17.88 -7.96
CA LEU A 25 -4.04 -17.29 -6.65
C LEU A 25 -5.27 -17.40 -5.72
N ALA A 26 -6.48 -17.29 -6.28
CA ALA A 26 -7.71 -17.53 -5.52
C ALA A 26 -7.80 -18.97 -4.99
N THR A 27 -7.35 -19.98 -5.76
CA THR A 27 -7.38 -21.38 -5.34
C THR A 27 -6.43 -21.71 -4.19
N VAL A 28 -5.41 -20.88 -3.99
CA VAL A 28 -4.41 -21.04 -2.92
C VAL A 28 -4.62 -20.08 -1.74
N GLY A 29 -5.74 -19.34 -1.73
CA GLY A 29 -6.15 -18.54 -0.58
C GLY A 29 -5.49 -17.16 -0.46
N VAL A 30 -4.99 -16.60 -1.56
CA VAL A 30 -4.50 -15.21 -1.59
C VAL A 30 -5.67 -14.24 -1.39
N ILE A 31 -5.45 -13.16 -0.65
CA ILE A 31 -6.50 -12.24 -0.23
C ILE A 31 -6.75 -11.13 -1.26
N TYR A 32 -5.71 -10.58 -1.87
CA TYR A 32 -5.81 -9.58 -2.94
C TYR A 32 -4.58 -9.61 -3.84
N VAL A 33 -4.70 -8.97 -5.00
CA VAL A 33 -3.57 -8.69 -5.90
C VAL A 33 -3.37 -7.18 -6.04
N GLU A 34 -2.14 -6.72 -5.84
CA GLU A 34 -1.70 -5.34 -6.01
C GLU A 34 -0.98 -5.15 -7.35
N GLN A 35 -1.28 -4.00 -7.97
CA GLN A 35 -0.77 -3.54 -9.27
C GLN A 35 -0.50 -4.67 -10.28
N PRO A 36 -1.52 -5.37 -10.80
CA PRO A 36 -1.32 -6.44 -11.76
C PRO A 36 -0.72 -5.94 -13.08
N LEU A 37 -1.23 -4.80 -13.57
CA LEU A 37 -0.97 -4.25 -14.90
C LEU A 37 -0.11 -2.99 -14.83
N ALA A 38 0.66 -2.73 -15.88
CA ALA A 38 1.49 -1.54 -16.00
C ALA A 38 0.65 -0.25 -15.89
N ALA A 39 1.03 0.64 -14.98
CA ALA A 39 0.23 1.79 -14.56
C ALA A 39 -0.21 2.75 -15.67
N VAL A 40 0.64 2.99 -16.68
CA VAL A 40 0.35 3.95 -17.76
C VAL A 40 -0.07 3.24 -19.03
N SER A 41 0.69 2.24 -19.47
CA SER A 41 0.48 1.61 -20.78
C SER A 41 -0.68 0.61 -20.82
N ALA A 42 -1.15 0.14 -19.66
CA ALA A 42 -2.18 -0.89 -19.58
C ALA A 42 -3.37 -0.50 -18.68
N ILE A 43 -3.51 0.79 -18.33
CA ILE A 43 -4.62 1.25 -17.48
C ILE A 43 -6.00 1.00 -18.12
N ALA A 44 -6.09 1.07 -19.45
CA ALA A 44 -7.32 0.82 -20.20
C ALA A 44 -7.79 -0.64 -20.11
N ASP A 45 -6.90 -1.57 -19.74
CA ASP A 45 -7.23 -2.99 -19.55
C ASP A 45 -7.75 -3.30 -18.14
N LEU A 46 -7.63 -2.35 -17.20
CA LEU A 46 -8.01 -2.55 -15.81
C LEU A 46 -9.50 -2.90 -15.62
N PRO A 47 -10.48 -2.29 -16.33
CA PRO A 47 -11.88 -2.71 -16.24
C PRO A 47 -12.12 -4.16 -16.71
N ASN A 48 -11.35 -4.62 -17.71
CA ASN A 48 -11.43 -5.99 -18.20
C ASN A 48 -10.86 -6.98 -17.17
N LEU A 49 -9.80 -6.60 -16.46
CA LEU A 49 -9.28 -7.41 -15.36
C LEU A 49 -10.26 -7.43 -14.18
N TYR A 50 -10.72 -6.26 -13.74
CA TYR A 50 -11.62 -6.10 -12.60
C TYR A 50 -12.91 -6.91 -12.75
N SER A 51 -13.54 -6.89 -13.92
CA SER A 51 -14.77 -7.66 -14.19
C SER A 51 -14.58 -9.18 -14.23
N ARG A 52 -13.33 -9.66 -14.33
CA ARG A 52 -13.00 -11.08 -14.47
C ARG A 52 -12.28 -11.66 -13.26
N SER A 53 -11.64 -10.83 -12.44
CA SER A 53 -10.84 -11.28 -11.32
C SER A 53 -11.73 -11.85 -10.21
N PRO A 54 -11.44 -13.05 -9.69
CA PRO A 54 -12.07 -13.55 -8.47
C PRO A 54 -11.48 -12.91 -7.20
N LEU A 55 -10.39 -12.17 -7.31
CA LEU A 55 -9.70 -11.51 -6.21
C LEU A 55 -9.86 -9.98 -6.27
N PRO A 56 -9.92 -9.31 -5.11
CA PRO A 56 -9.82 -7.86 -5.04
C PRO A 56 -8.55 -7.34 -5.72
N ILE A 57 -8.70 -6.27 -6.49
CA ILE A 57 -7.61 -5.59 -7.19
C ILE A 57 -7.26 -4.28 -6.49
N PHE A 58 -6.02 -4.17 -6.05
CA PHE A 58 -5.43 -2.95 -5.51
C PHE A 58 -4.51 -2.31 -6.55
N VAL A 59 -4.40 -0.99 -6.51
CA VAL A 59 -3.45 -0.24 -7.34
C VAL A 59 -2.50 0.61 -6.51
N ASP A 60 -1.23 0.58 -6.89
CA ASP A 60 -0.13 1.37 -6.33
C ASP A 60 0.35 2.40 -7.35
N GLU A 61 1.15 1.98 -8.34
CA GLU A 61 1.74 2.87 -9.33
C GLU A 61 0.70 3.57 -10.23
N SER A 62 -0.54 3.09 -10.30
CA SER A 62 -1.63 3.81 -11.00
C SER A 62 -2.24 4.98 -10.20
N CYS A 63 -1.94 5.13 -8.92
CA CYS A 63 -2.56 6.13 -8.04
C CYS A 63 -1.50 6.88 -7.21
N PHE A 64 -1.27 8.16 -7.51
CA PHE A 64 -0.27 8.98 -6.81
C PHE A 64 -0.91 9.95 -5.82
N THR A 65 -2.05 10.52 -6.19
CA THR A 65 -2.75 11.56 -5.43
C THR A 65 -4.25 11.33 -5.44
N ALA A 66 -4.99 12.11 -4.64
CA ALA A 66 -6.44 12.00 -4.56
C ALA A 66 -7.15 12.34 -5.88
N LYS A 67 -6.48 13.05 -6.79
CA LYS A 67 -7.01 13.39 -8.12
C LYS A 67 -7.11 12.18 -9.04
N ASP A 68 -6.32 11.13 -8.78
CA ASP A 68 -6.29 9.94 -9.62
C ASP A 68 -7.43 8.97 -9.27
N ILE A 69 -7.97 9.06 -8.05
CA ILE A 69 -8.96 8.12 -7.50
C ILE A 69 -10.29 8.10 -8.28
N PRO A 70 -10.91 9.23 -8.66
CA PRO A 70 -12.25 9.21 -9.27
C PRO A 70 -12.34 8.39 -10.55
N VAL A 71 -11.27 8.38 -11.37
CA VAL A 71 -11.24 7.61 -12.62
C VAL A 71 -10.92 6.13 -12.39
N LEU A 72 -10.35 5.78 -11.23
CA LEU A 72 -10.01 4.42 -10.82
C LEU A 72 -11.15 3.72 -10.08
N ALA A 73 -12.02 4.48 -9.41
CA ALA A 73 -12.95 3.96 -8.42
C ALA A 73 -13.92 2.87 -8.92
N GLU A 74 -14.23 2.84 -10.21
CA GLU A 74 -15.12 1.82 -10.79
C GLU A 74 -14.38 0.58 -11.32
N MET A 75 -13.05 0.55 -11.21
CA MET A 75 -12.19 -0.50 -11.79
C MET A 75 -11.17 -1.10 -10.81
N VAL A 76 -11.27 -0.79 -9.51
CA VAL A 76 -10.43 -1.35 -8.44
C VAL A 76 -11.22 -1.50 -7.14
N ASP A 77 -10.75 -2.33 -6.23
CA ASP A 77 -11.31 -2.50 -4.89
C ASP A 77 -10.59 -1.63 -3.85
N GLY A 78 -9.35 -1.23 -4.13
CA GLY A 78 -8.56 -0.46 -3.19
C GLY A 78 -7.34 0.23 -3.80
N ILE A 79 -6.75 1.12 -3.00
CA ILE A 79 -5.55 1.86 -3.37
C ILE A 79 -4.45 1.66 -2.32
N ASN A 80 -3.20 1.62 -2.76
CA ASN A 80 -2.02 1.69 -1.91
C ASN A 80 -1.48 3.14 -1.85
N ILE A 81 -1.54 3.75 -0.67
CA ILE A 81 -1.05 5.10 -0.41
C ILE A 81 0.37 5.00 0.15
N LYS A 82 1.34 5.55 -0.58
CA LYS A 82 2.74 5.69 -0.14
C LYS A 82 3.08 7.17 0.02
N LEU A 83 3.71 7.55 1.13
CA LEU A 83 4.01 8.97 1.42
C LEU A 83 4.88 9.62 0.35
N MET A 84 5.80 8.86 -0.25
CA MET A 84 6.68 9.36 -1.32
C MET A 84 5.95 9.62 -2.63
N LYS A 85 4.84 8.91 -2.90
CA LYS A 85 3.96 9.20 -4.05
C LYS A 85 3.05 10.39 -3.78
N SER A 86 2.43 10.42 -2.59
CA SER A 86 1.46 11.45 -2.23
C SER A 86 2.13 12.80 -1.92
N GLY A 87 3.44 12.83 -1.71
CA GLY A 87 4.14 14.04 -1.29
C GLY A 87 3.87 14.39 0.18
N GLY A 88 3.57 13.40 1.02
CA GLY A 88 3.44 13.53 2.47
C GLY A 88 2.03 13.33 3.04
N LEU A 89 1.92 13.56 4.36
CA LEU A 89 0.75 13.20 5.17
C LEU A 89 -0.53 13.97 4.79
N THR A 90 -0.40 15.24 4.38
CA THR A 90 -1.57 16.07 4.02
C THR A 90 -2.31 15.50 2.82
N GLU A 91 -1.59 15.08 1.78
CA GLU A 91 -2.19 14.43 0.62
C GLU A 91 -2.63 13.01 0.94
N ALA A 92 -1.84 12.24 1.71
CA ALA A 92 -2.23 10.90 2.13
C ALA A 92 -3.59 10.89 2.86
N MET A 93 -3.80 11.83 3.79
CA MET A 93 -5.10 12.00 4.46
C MET A 93 -6.22 12.37 3.48
N ARG A 94 -5.94 13.23 2.50
CA ARG A 94 -6.91 13.57 1.45
C ARG A 94 -7.28 12.34 0.62
N MET A 95 -6.30 11.53 0.23
CA MET A 95 -6.50 10.28 -0.50
C MET A 95 -7.37 9.30 0.30
N VAL A 96 -7.12 9.14 1.60
CA VAL A 96 -7.97 8.31 2.50
C VAL A 96 -9.44 8.72 2.40
N TYR A 97 -9.73 10.01 2.58
CA TYR A 97 -11.12 10.48 2.57
C TYR A 97 -11.78 10.33 1.21
N VAL A 98 -11.05 10.61 0.13
CA VAL A 98 -11.57 10.45 -1.23
C VAL A 98 -11.82 8.97 -1.55
N ALA A 99 -10.86 8.08 -1.24
CA ALA A 99 -11.02 6.63 -1.43
C ALA A 99 -12.25 6.10 -0.69
N LYS A 100 -12.41 6.46 0.59
CA LYS A 100 -13.58 6.05 1.39
C LYS A 100 -14.90 6.61 0.85
N ALA A 101 -14.90 7.84 0.31
CA ALA A 101 -16.09 8.41 -0.32
C ALA A 101 -16.52 7.64 -1.58
N PHE A 102 -15.57 7.01 -2.29
CA PHE A 102 -15.82 6.09 -3.40
C PHE A 102 -16.03 4.63 -2.97
N GLY A 103 -16.01 4.33 -1.67
CA GLY A 103 -16.16 2.97 -1.15
C GLY A 103 -14.94 2.07 -1.34
N LEU A 104 -13.78 2.65 -1.71
CA LEU A 104 -12.54 1.92 -1.89
C LEU A 104 -11.87 1.60 -0.54
N LYS A 105 -11.18 0.46 -0.51
CA LYS A 105 -10.29 0.09 0.58
C LYS A 105 -9.00 0.88 0.54
N VAL A 106 -8.41 1.10 1.71
CA VAL A 106 -7.16 1.85 1.87
C VAL A 106 -6.07 0.93 2.38
N MET A 107 -4.95 0.91 1.69
CA MET A 107 -3.69 0.34 2.14
C MET A 107 -2.66 1.46 2.34
N PHE A 108 -1.85 1.37 3.39
CA PHE A 108 -0.62 2.17 3.48
C PHE A 108 0.59 1.30 3.20
N GLY A 109 1.35 1.70 2.19
CA GLY A 109 2.57 1.03 1.74
C GLY A 109 3.80 1.89 1.95
N CYS A 110 4.95 1.32 1.62
CA CYS A 110 6.23 2.02 1.61
C CYS A 110 7.08 1.64 0.38
N TYR A 111 8.13 2.41 0.14
CA TYR A 111 9.26 1.96 -0.68
C TYR A 111 10.34 1.39 0.26
N SER A 112 11.63 1.42 -0.12
CA SER A 112 12.75 1.19 0.79
C SER A 112 12.99 2.37 1.75
N ASP A 113 11.94 2.74 2.46
CA ASP A 113 11.86 3.88 3.37
C ASP A 113 12.52 3.56 4.73
N SER A 114 13.00 4.61 5.41
CA SER A 114 13.48 4.49 6.79
C SER A 114 12.34 4.53 7.80
N CYS A 115 12.67 4.22 9.06
CA CYS A 115 11.76 4.26 10.19
C CYS A 115 11.07 5.62 10.32
N LEU A 116 11.69 6.72 9.86
CA LEU A 116 11.05 8.04 9.80
C LEU A 116 9.73 8.02 9.03
N ALA A 117 9.73 7.55 7.78
CA ALA A 117 8.56 7.59 6.92
C ALA A 117 7.55 6.50 7.31
N ASN A 118 8.00 5.30 7.69
CA ASN A 118 7.10 4.25 8.15
C ASN A 118 6.42 4.61 9.48
N THR A 119 7.12 5.28 10.40
CA THR A 119 6.51 5.80 11.64
C THR A 119 5.48 6.89 11.32
N ALA A 120 5.80 7.81 10.41
CA ALA A 120 4.85 8.84 9.98
C ALA A 120 3.57 8.24 9.38
N ALA A 121 3.70 7.24 8.49
CA ALA A 121 2.57 6.54 7.91
C ALA A 121 1.78 5.73 8.96
N ALA A 122 2.47 5.11 9.93
CA ALA A 122 1.85 4.33 11.01
C ALA A 122 0.92 5.18 11.90
N GLN A 123 1.13 6.50 12.00
CA GLN A 123 0.20 7.40 12.69
C GLN A 123 -1.20 7.41 12.03
N LEU A 124 -1.27 7.11 10.72
CA LEU A 124 -2.53 7.03 9.98
C LEU A 124 -3.13 5.62 9.96
N ALA A 125 -2.44 4.62 10.52
CA ALA A 125 -2.85 3.20 10.48
C ALA A 125 -4.31 2.93 10.86
N PRO A 126 -4.94 3.61 11.85
CA PRO A 126 -6.35 3.40 12.16
C PRO A 126 -7.32 3.69 11.00
N LEU A 127 -6.85 4.34 9.95
CA LEU A 127 -7.64 4.69 8.77
C LEU A 127 -7.54 3.67 7.63
N ALA A 128 -6.62 2.70 7.72
CA ALA A 128 -6.38 1.71 6.67
C ALA A 128 -7.09 0.37 6.93
N ASP A 129 -7.41 -0.32 5.84
CA ASP A 129 -7.78 -1.73 5.82
C ASP A 129 -6.55 -2.65 5.88
N TYR A 130 -5.44 -2.24 5.25
CA TYR A 130 -4.19 -3.01 5.15
C TYR A 130 -2.95 -2.15 5.41
N LEU A 131 -1.88 -2.76 5.93
CA LEU A 131 -0.59 -2.11 6.18
C LEU A 131 0.55 -2.94 5.59
N ASP A 132 1.38 -2.27 4.79
CA ASP A 132 2.65 -2.74 4.27
C ASP A 132 3.73 -1.69 4.58
N LEU A 133 4.09 -1.61 5.86
CA LEU A 133 5.03 -0.63 6.42
C LEU A 133 6.26 -1.33 6.99
N ASP A 134 6.84 -2.27 6.25
CA ASP A 134 7.89 -3.17 6.74
C ASP A 134 9.31 -2.76 6.31
N SER A 135 9.47 -1.88 5.34
CA SER A 135 10.76 -1.61 4.69
C SER A 135 11.90 -1.19 5.61
N HIS A 136 11.63 -0.38 6.64
CA HIS A 136 12.60 0.00 7.68
C HIS A 136 13.23 -1.21 8.40
N LEU A 137 12.56 -2.38 8.43
CA LEU A 137 13.10 -3.61 9.01
C LEU A 137 14.22 -4.23 8.17
N ASN A 138 14.36 -3.82 6.91
CA ASN A 138 15.40 -4.28 6.00
C ASN A 138 16.68 -3.42 6.08
N LEU A 139 16.69 -2.37 6.90
CA LEU A 139 17.83 -1.47 7.06
C LEU A 139 18.70 -1.89 8.25
N ILE A 140 20.01 -2.00 8.03
CA ILE A 140 20.99 -2.33 9.09
C ILE A 140 21.28 -1.09 9.95
N ASP A 141 21.50 0.05 9.31
CA ASP A 141 21.93 1.30 9.94
C ASP A 141 20.88 2.40 9.76
N ASP A 142 19.63 2.14 10.16
CA ASP A 142 18.58 3.16 10.15
C ASP A 142 18.95 4.31 11.12
N PRO A 143 19.07 5.56 10.63
CA PRO A 143 19.41 6.71 11.47
C PRO A 143 18.23 7.18 12.33
N PHE A 144 17.07 6.52 12.25
CA PHE A 144 15.87 6.88 12.99
C PHE A 144 15.37 5.75 13.89
N ILE A 145 14.78 6.14 15.02
CA ILE A 145 14.06 5.26 15.94
C ILE A 145 12.63 5.78 16.04
N GLY A 146 11.63 4.91 15.89
CA GLY A 146 10.23 5.31 15.88
C GLY A 146 9.30 4.16 16.22
N ALA A 147 8.31 3.91 15.36
CA ALA A 147 7.38 2.79 15.50
C ALA A 147 8.15 1.47 15.51
N ALA A 148 7.70 0.54 16.35
CA ALA A 148 8.39 -0.73 16.58
C ALA A 148 7.51 -1.92 16.19
N MET A 149 8.12 -2.92 15.55
CA MET A 149 7.45 -4.19 15.25
C MET A 149 7.33 -5.03 16.53
N GLN A 150 6.10 -5.34 16.93
CA GLN A 150 5.79 -6.18 18.08
C GLN A 150 4.77 -7.25 17.69
N LYS A 151 5.17 -8.53 17.76
CA LYS A 151 4.31 -9.69 17.44
C LYS A 151 3.60 -9.55 16.07
N GLY A 152 4.33 -9.10 15.04
CA GLY A 152 3.80 -8.91 13.69
C GLY A 152 2.92 -7.67 13.51
N ARG A 153 2.98 -6.70 14.44
CA ARG A 153 2.27 -5.42 14.34
C ARG A 153 3.25 -4.27 14.47
N LEU A 154 3.15 -3.29 13.57
CA LEU A 154 3.88 -2.03 13.70
C LEU A 154 3.13 -1.13 14.67
N LEU A 155 3.75 -0.78 15.80
CA LEU A 155 3.13 0.04 16.85
C LEU A 155 3.80 1.42 16.92
N PRO A 156 3.05 2.52 16.71
CA PRO A 156 3.50 3.85 17.08
C PRO A 156 3.83 3.95 18.57
N ASN A 157 4.70 4.90 18.92
CA ASN A 157 5.01 5.23 20.31
C ASN A 157 4.24 6.48 20.78
N ASP A 158 4.32 6.77 22.07
CA ASP A 158 3.60 7.91 22.71
C ASP A 158 4.41 9.22 22.69
N LEU A 159 5.44 9.33 21.84
CA LEU A 159 6.24 10.55 21.73
C LEU A 159 5.50 11.62 20.89
N PRO A 160 5.75 12.92 21.16
CA PRO A 160 5.11 13.99 20.41
C PRO A 160 5.56 14.06 18.94
N GLY A 161 4.76 14.72 18.11
CA GLY A 161 5.04 14.90 16.69
C GLY A 161 4.82 13.59 15.92
N LEU A 162 5.77 13.22 15.06
CA LEU A 162 5.72 11.94 14.34
C LEU A 162 6.07 10.75 15.24
N GLY A 163 6.67 11.00 16.42
CA GLY A 163 7.19 9.95 17.28
C GLY A 163 8.52 9.37 16.81
N VAL A 164 9.37 10.20 16.18
CA VAL A 164 10.66 9.79 15.62
C VAL A 164 11.81 10.51 16.33
N LEU A 165 12.86 9.76 16.65
CA LEU A 165 14.11 10.25 17.23
C LEU A 165 15.27 9.93 16.28
N LEU A 166 16.31 10.75 16.28
CA LEU A 166 17.58 10.41 15.66
C LEU A 166 18.30 9.33 16.49
N ASN A 167 18.78 8.31 15.82
CA ASN A 167 19.66 7.32 16.42
C ASN A 167 21.04 7.96 16.59
N GLY A 168 21.43 8.24 17.84
CA GLY A 168 22.61 9.06 18.21
C GLY A 168 23.99 8.52 17.82
N GLY A 169 24.06 7.51 16.94
CA GLY A 169 25.29 6.92 16.41
C GLY A 169 25.83 7.60 15.13
N MET A 170 25.17 8.62 14.60
CA MET A 170 25.60 9.32 13.39
C MET A 170 25.67 10.83 13.58
N ILE A 171 26.88 11.30 13.92
CA ILE A 171 27.49 12.56 13.47
C ILE A 171 28.93 12.26 13.06
#